data_AF-A0A973XSY9-F1
#
_entry.id   AF-A0A973XSY9-F1
#
_cell.length_a   1.000
_cell.length_b   1.000
_cell.length_c   1.000
_cell.angle_alpha   90.00
_cell.angle_beta   90.00
_cell.angle_gamma   90.00
#
_symmetry.space_group_name_H-M   'P 1'
#
loop_
_entity.id
_entity.type
_entity.pdbx_description
1 polymer ?
#
loop_
_entity_poly.entity_id
_entity_poly.type
_entity_poly.pdbx_seq_one_letter_code
_entity_poly.pdbx_strand_id
1 'polypeptide(L)' 'MRPAELYTRDLVFEHEAVAATGVPGPTIRQWARRGKIQRFQGNGRYSGQGHEYKTMYALPEIEQLAANYRPMPQRAPKAA' A
#
# COMPACT_ATOMS: atom_id res chain seq x y z
N MET A 1 0.71 15.97 19.43
CA MET A 1 -0.10 15.75 18.22
C MET A 1 0.27 14.38 17.67
N ARG A 2 -0.62 13.38 17.70
CA ARG A 2 -0.29 12.03 17.19
C ARG A 2 -0.62 11.98 15.69
N PRO A 3 0.31 11.59 14.80
CA PRO A 3 0.05 11.52 13.36
C PRO A 3 -1.08 10.55 13.00
N ALA A 4 -1.39 9.58 13.87
CA ALA A 4 -2.52 8.66 13.71
C ALA A 4 -3.89 9.36 13.69
N GLU A 5 -4.04 10.52 14.33
CA GLU A 5 -5.32 11.25 14.36
C GLU A 5 -5.61 11.99 13.04
N LEU A 6 -4.58 12.28 12.23
CA LEU A 6 -4.73 12.90 10.91
C LEU A 6 -5.14 11.90 9.83
N TYR A 7 -4.80 10.62 9.97
CA TYR A 7 -4.97 9.62 8.91
C TYR A 7 -6.08 8.60 9.15
N THR A 8 -6.82 8.66 10.26
CA THR A 8 -7.88 7.68 10.59
C THR A 8 -8.91 7.46 9.48
N ARG A 9 -9.15 8.46 8.61
CA ARG A 9 -10.09 8.36 7.48
C ARG A 9 -9.49 7.76 6.21
N ASP A 10 -8.16 7.68 6.13
CA ASP A 10 -7.42 7.30 4.93
C ASP A 10 -6.49 6.10 5.17
N LEU A 11 -6.66 5.40 6.29
CA LEU A 11 -6.02 4.10 6.50
C LEU A 11 -6.76 3.05 5.70
N VAL A 12 -6.04 2.47 4.74
CA VAL A 12 -6.57 1.46 3.82
C VAL A 12 -5.78 0.17 3.93
N PHE A 13 -6.42 -0.95 3.64
CA PHE A 13 -5.72 -2.22 3.49
C PHE A 13 -4.98 -2.30 2.15
N GLU A 14 -4.08 -3.28 2.01
CA GLU A 14 -3.29 -3.48 0.78
C GLU A 14 -4.17 -3.54 -0.47
N HIS A 15 -5.25 -4.32 -0.45
CA HIS A 15 -6.15 -4.48 -1.59
C HIS A 15 -6.89 -3.19 -1.96
N GLU A 16 -7.27 -2.38 -0.97
CA GLU A 16 -7.91 -1.08 -1.19
C GLU A 16 -6.91 -0.09 -1.79
N ALA A 17 -5.67 -0.08 -1.29
CA ALA A 17 -4.61 0.75 -1.86
C ALA A 17 -4.28 0.35 -3.30
N VAL A 18 -4.26 -0.95 -3.62
CA VAL A 18 -4.09 -1.45 -4.99
C VAL A 18 -5.24 -0.98 -5.88
N ALA A 19 -6.49 -1.11 -5.41
CA ALA A 19 -7.66 -0.68 -6.16
C ALA A 19 -7.69 0.84 -6.39
N ALA A 20 -7.25 1.63 -5.41
CA ALA A 20 -7.23 3.09 -5.49
C ALA A 20 -6.08 3.64 -6.36
N THR A 21 -4.88 3.06 -6.26
CA THR A 21 -3.67 3.62 -6.88
C THR A 21 -3.16 2.86 -8.09
N GLY A 22 -3.64 1.63 -8.31
CA GLY A 22 -3.11 0.72 -9.33
C GLY A 22 -1.70 0.19 -9.04
N VAL A 23 -1.08 0.58 -7.92
CA VAL A 23 0.23 0.10 -7.50
C VAL A 23 0.10 -1.34 -6.98
N PRO A 24 0.95 -2.29 -7.41
CA PRO A 24 0.89 -3.66 -6.91
C PRO A 24 1.13 -3.76 -5.40
N GLY A 25 0.38 -4.64 -4.72
CA GLY A 25 0.51 -4.90 -3.28
C GLY A 25 1.94 -5.22 -2.81
N PRO A 26 2.75 -6.01 -3.55
CA PRO A 26 4.16 -6.21 -3.23
C PRO A 26 4.99 -4.92 -3.20
N THR A 27 4.71 -3.97 -4.09
CA THR A 27 5.39 -2.66 -4.14
C THR A 27 5.00 -1.80 -2.94
N ILE A 28 3.72 -1.76 -2.57
CA ILE A 28 3.24 -1.04 -1.38
C ILE A 28 3.91 -1.60 -0.12
N ARG A 29 3.98 -2.93 0.03
CA ARG A 29 4.72 -3.59 1.12
C ARG A 29 6.20 -3.24 1.13
N GLN A 30 6.81 -3.13 -0.06
CA GLN A 30 8.22 -2.76 -0.18
C GLN A 30 8.45 -1.31 0.27
N TRP A 31 7.56 -0.38 -0.07
CA TRP A 31 7.63 1.00 0.41
C TRP A 31 7.52 1.08 1.92
N ALA A 32 6.59 0.34 2.52
CA ALA A 32 6.45 0.27 3.97
C ALA A 32 7.70 -0.32 4.65
N ARG A 33 8.26 -1.40 4.10
CA ARG A 33 9.53 -1.99 4.58
C ARG A 33 10.71 -1.01 4.50
N ARG A 34 10.72 -0.11 3.51
CA ARG A 34 11.75 0.91 3.34
C ARG A 34 11.48 2.20 4.12
N GLY A 35 10.40 2.26 4.92
CA GLY A 35 10.01 3.45 5.67
C GLY A 35 9.57 4.62 4.79
N LYS A 36 9.16 4.35 3.53
CA LYS A 36 8.66 5.37 2.60
C LYS A 36 7.18 5.72 2.84
N ILE A 37 6.43 4.77 3.38
CA ILE A 37 5.06 4.95 3.87
C ILE A 37 4.97 4.38 5.28
N GLN A 38 4.06 4.92 6.05
CA GLN A 38 3.75 4.50 7.39
C GLN A 38 2.81 3.30 7.36
N ARG A 39 3.14 2.30 8.18
CA ARG A 39 2.31 1.12 8.42
C ARG A 39 1.63 1.24 9.77
N PHE A 40 0.37 0.88 9.81
CA PHE A 40 -0.45 0.89 11.01
C PHE A 40 -0.93 -0.53 11.29
N GLN A 41 -1.11 -0.87 12.56
CA GLN A 41 -1.74 -2.14 12.92
C GLN A 41 -3.19 -2.12 12.46
N GLY A 42 -3.62 -3.22 11.84
CA GLY A 42 -5.01 -3.42 11.48
C GLY A 42 -5.88 -3.41 12.73
N ASN A 43 -7.02 -2.74 12.65
CA ASN A 43 -8.00 -2.58 13.73
C ASN A 43 -8.83 -3.85 14.00
N GLY A 44 -8.33 -5.05 13.64
CA GLY A 44 -9.07 -6.31 13.75
C GLY A 44 -10.25 -6.46 12.80
N ARG A 45 -10.43 -5.53 11.85
CA ARG A 45 -11.49 -5.60 10.84
C ARG A 45 -11.09 -6.58 9.74
N TYR A 46 -11.98 -7.50 9.43
CA TYR A 46 -11.82 -8.40 8.28
C TYR A 46 -11.84 -7.59 6.99
N SER A 47 -10.85 -7.79 6.13
CA SER A 47 -10.98 -7.34 4.74
C SER A 47 -12.06 -8.17 4.08
N GLY A 48 -12.89 -7.52 3.25
CA GLY A 48 -14.05 -8.13 2.60
C GLY A 48 -13.75 -9.32 1.67
N GLN A 49 -12.49 -9.73 1.53
CA GLN A 49 -12.06 -10.91 0.76
C GLN A 49 -11.71 -12.14 1.64
N GLY A 50 -11.98 -12.11 2.95
CA GLY A 50 -11.70 -13.25 3.84
C GLY A 50 -10.23 -13.43 4.21
N HIS A 51 -9.37 -12.46 3.86
CA HIS A 51 -7.99 -12.40 4.32
C HIS A 51 -7.86 -11.44 5.51
N GLU A 52 -7.32 -11.92 6.62
CA GLU A 52 -6.96 -11.08 7.76
C GLU A 52 -5.73 -10.23 7.42
N TYR A 53 -5.95 -9.01 6.92
CA TYR A 53 -4.86 -8.05 6.79
C TYR A 53 -4.63 -7.39 8.14
N LYS A 54 -3.57 -7.81 8.83
CA LYS A 54 -3.15 -7.23 10.12
C LYS A 54 -2.45 -5.87 9.96
N THR A 55 -2.37 -5.34 8.74
CA THR A 55 -1.59 -4.14 8.43
C THR A 55 -2.38 -3.23 7.50
N MET A 56 -2.49 -1.98 7.90
CA MET A 56 -3.07 -0.89 7.14
C MET A 56 -1.97 0.10 6.75
N TYR A 57 -2.19 0.85 5.69
CA TYR A 57 -1.25 1.84 5.17
C TYR A 57 -1.98 3.18 4.99
N ALA A 58 -1.23 4.28 5.09
CA ALA A 58 -1.78 5.60 4.78
C ALA A 58 -1.93 5.75 3.25
N LEU A 59 -3.18 5.84 2.78
CA LEU A 59 -3.49 6.09 1.38
C LEU A 59 -2.79 7.33 0.79
N PRO A 60 -2.79 8.52 1.43
CA PRO A 60 -2.17 9.72 0.84
C PRO A 60 -0.67 9.57 0.60
N GLU A 61 0.05 8.84 1.45
CA GLU A 61 1.48 8.58 1.24
C GLU A 61 1.70 7.62 0.06
N ILE A 62 0.81 6.63 -0.11
CA ILE A 62 0.84 5.74 -1.27
C ILE A 62 0.53 6.53 -2.53
N GLU A 63 -0.46 7.43 -2.54
CA GLU A 63 -0.79 8.28 -3.69
C GLU A 63 0.38 9.17 -4.10
N GLN A 64 1.09 9.78 -3.15
CA GLN A 64 2.28 10.59 -3.42
C GLN A 64 3.41 9.77 -4.08
N LEU A 65 3.62 8.54 -3.63
CA LEU A 65 4.60 7.64 -4.26
C LEU A 65 4.10 7.08 -5.59
N ALA A 66 2.80 6.80 -5.70
CA ALA A 66 2.16 6.31 -6.90
C ALA A 66 2.26 7.34 -8.04
N ALA A 67 2.15 8.63 -7.74
CA ALA A 67 2.35 9.70 -8.71
C ALA A 67 3.73 9.64 -9.39
N ASN A 68 4.75 9.15 -8.68
CA ASN A 68 6.11 8.97 -9.17
C ASN A 68 6.41 7.52 -9.57
N TYR A 69 5.47 6.60 -9.34
CA TYR A 69 5.65 5.19 -9.62
C TYR A 69 5.47 4.93 -11.11
N ARG A 70 6.59 4.65 -11.79
CA ARG A 70 6.56 4.05 -13.12
C ARG A 70 6.76 2.55 -12.96
N PRO A 71 5.79 1.70 -13.35
CA PRO A 71 6.02 0.27 -13.41
C PRO A 71 7.19 0.01 -14.36
N MET A 72 8.20 -0.67 -13.85
CA MET A 72 9.36 -1.03 -14.65
C MET A 72 8.89 -2.03 -15.72
N PRO A 73 9.09 -1.76 -17.02
CA PRO A 73 8.70 -2.70 -18.05
C PRO A 73 9.47 -4.00 -17.80
N GLN A 74 8.73 -5.09 -17.58
CA GLN A 74 9.33 -6.40 -17.38
C GLN A 74 10.14 -6.72 -18.64
N ARG A 75 11.47 -6.84 -18.50
CA ARG A 75 12.35 -7.19 -19.62
C ARG A 75 11.81 -8.48 -20.23
N ALA A 76 11.46 -8.43 -21.52
CA ALA A 76 11.06 -9.60 -22.27
C ALA A 76 12.12 -10.71 -22.09
N PRO A 77 11.72 -11.97 -21.86
CA PRO A 77 12.67 -13.05 -21.77
C PRO A 77 13.48 -13.10 -23.07
N LYS A 78 14.80 -12.99 -22.94
CA LYS A 78 15.72 -13.16 -24.07
C LYS A 78 15.60 -14.62 -24.50
N ALA A 79 15.03 -14.86 -25.67
CA ALA A 79 15.04 -16.19 -26.28
C ALA A 79 16.49 -16.68 -26.33
N ALA A 80 16.72 -17.88 -25.79
CA ALA A 80 18.02 -18.55 -25.74
C ALA A 80 18.35 -19.20 -27.08
#